data_AF-A0A962IET3-F1
#
_entry.id   AF-A0A962IET3-F1
#
_cell.length_a   1.000
_cell.length_b   1.000
_cell.length_c   1.000
_cell.angle_alpha   90.00
_cell.angle_beta   90.00
_cell.angle_gamma   90.00
#
_symmetry.space_group_name_H-M   'P 1'
#
loop_
_entity.id
_entity.type
_entity.pdbx_description
1 polymer ?
#
loop_
_entity_poly.entity_id
_entity_poly.type
_entity_poly.pdbx_seq_one_letter_code
_entity_poly.pdbx_strand_id
1 'polypeptide(L)' 'MSFYQYHVFFCTNQRSNGEACCQDHDAQAMRDYAKQRCKALRLHKDNQVRINSAGCLNRCARGPVV' A
#
# COMPACT_ATOMS: atom_id res chain seq x y z
N MET A 1 18.48 13.89 8.52
CA MET A 1 18.49 12.50 8.02
C MET A 1 17.09 11.94 8.11
N SER A 2 16.55 11.36 7.05
CA SER A 2 15.25 10.68 7.11
C SER A 2 15.39 9.41 7.95
N PHE A 3 14.51 9.21 8.93
CA PHE A 3 14.51 7.98 9.73
C PHE A 3 14.25 6.78 8.81
N TYR A 4 13.24 6.84 7.94
CA TYR A 4 12.93 5.78 6.98
C TYR A 4 13.62 6.00 5.63
N GLN A 5 14.14 4.95 5.01
CA GLN A 5 14.63 4.98 3.62
C GLN A 5 13.47 5.08 2.62
N TYR A 6 12.39 4.32 2.84
CA TYR A 6 11.22 4.29 1.97
C TYR A 6 9.90 4.26 2.77
N HIS A 7 8.93 5.02 2.26
CA HIS A 7 7.52 4.90 2.60
C HIS A 7 6.75 4.45 1.37
N VAL A 8 6.02 3.35 1.49
CA VAL A 8 5.22 2.79 0.40
C VAL A 8 3.74 2.88 0.81
N PHE A 9 2.89 3.43 -0.06
CA PHE A 9 1.50 3.76 0.25
C PHE A 9 0.54 3.04 -0.67
N PHE A 10 -0.03 1.94 -0.19
CA PHE A 10 -1.03 1.20 -0.95
C PHE A 10 -2.39 1.87 -0.80
N CYS A 11 -3.00 2.28 -1.91
CA CYS A 11 -4.40 2.71 -1.92
C CYS A 11 -5.28 1.50 -1.62
N THR A 12 -5.85 1.43 -0.42
CA THR A 12 -6.77 0.36 0.02
C THR A 12 -8.20 0.87 0.10
N ASN A 13 -8.52 1.92 -0.66
CA ASN A 13 -9.81 2.59 -0.60
C ASN A 13 -10.90 1.73 -1.25
N GLN A 14 -11.93 1.38 -0.48
CA GLN A 14 -13.20 0.84 -0.99
C GLN A 14 -14.21 1.98 -1.14
N ARG A 15 -14.95 1.99 -2.25
CA ARG A 15 -16.07 2.92 -2.45
C ARG A 15 -17.40 2.17 -2.35
N SER A 16 -18.40 2.82 -1.76
CA SER A 16 -19.77 2.30 -1.63
C SER A 16 -20.68 2.70 -2.79
N ASN A 17 -20.27 3.67 -3.61
CA ASN A 17 -21.05 4.20 -4.74
C ASN A 17 -20.84 3.43 -6.06
N GLY A 18 -20.10 2.32 -6.03
CA GLY A 18 -19.83 1.49 -7.22
C GLY A 18 -18.81 2.06 -8.20
N GLU A 19 -18.22 3.22 -7.92
CA GLU A 19 -17.12 3.74 -8.73
C GLU A 19 -15.87 2.87 -8.56
N ALA A 20 -15.17 2.62 -9.67
CA ALA A 20 -13.93 1.85 -9.67
C ALA A 20 -12.96 2.36 -8.58
N CYS A 21 -12.49 1.44 -7.75
CA CYS A 21 -11.55 1.73 -6.68
C CYS A 21 -10.52 0.61 -6.52
N CYS A 22 -9.43 0.89 -5.80
CA CYS A 22 -8.33 -0.08 -5.70
C CYS A 22 -8.72 -1.34 -4.92
N GLN A 23 -9.64 -1.23 -3.97
CA GLN A 23 -10.06 -2.37 -3.17
C GLN A 23 -10.90 -3.38 -3.97
N ASP A 24 -11.51 -2.98 -5.09
CA ASP A 24 -12.17 -3.92 -6.02
C ASP A 24 -11.18 -4.93 -6.64
N HIS A 25 -9.87 -4.64 -6.56
CA HIS A 25 -8.77 -5.50 -6.98
C HIS A 25 -8.00 -6.12 -5.79
N ASP A 26 -8.63 -6.20 -4.63
CA ASP A 26 -8.05 -6.75 -3.39
C ASP A 26 -6.73 -6.06 -2.95
N ALA A 27 -6.70 -4.72 -3.03
CA ALA A 27 -5.53 -3.92 -2.67
C ALA A 27 -5.07 -4.13 -1.21
N GLN A 28 -5.98 -4.42 -0.29
CA GLN A 28 -5.65 -4.78 1.09
C GLN A 28 -4.76 -6.02 1.16
N ALA A 29 -5.09 -7.09 0.43
CA ALA A 29 -4.26 -8.28 0.38
C ALA A 29 -2.88 -7.99 -0.24
N MET A 30 -2.82 -7.16 -1.29
CA MET A 30 -1.56 -6.72 -1.90
C MET A 30 -0.65 -6.00 -0.90
N ARG A 31 -1.22 -5.08 -0.11
CA ARG A 31 -0.52 -4.36 0.95
C ARG A 31 -0.01 -5.31 2.02
N ASP A 32 -0.84 -6.25 2.46
CA ASP A 32 -0.50 -7.17 3.55
C ASP A 32 0.57 -8.17 3.12
N TYR A 33 0.51 -8.66 1.88
CA TYR A 33 1.59 -9.42 1.26
C TYR A 33 2.90 -8.63 1.26
N ALA A 34 2.90 -7.38 0.80
CA ALA A 34 4.10 -6.54 0.77
C ALA A 34 4.68 -6.34 2.19
N LYS A 35 3.82 -6.08 3.18
CA LYS A 35 4.23 -5.95 4.59
C LYS A 35 4.86 -7.24 5.12
N GLN A 36 4.25 -8.39 4.87
CA GLN A 36 4.79 -9.68 5.29
C GLN A 36 6.13 -9.98 4.61
N ARG A 37 6.25 -9.68 3.31
CA ARG A 37 7.49 -9.87 2.55
C ARG A 37 8.62 -8.97 3.05
N CYS A 38 8.35 -7.68 3.30
CA CYS A 38 9.31 -6.77 3.93
C CYS A 38 9.73 -7.25 5.33
N LYS A 39 8.81 -7.90 6.08
CA LYS A 39 9.13 -8.53 7.36
C LYS A 39 10.09 -9.71 7.20
N ALA A 40 9.75 -10.64 6.31
CA ALA A 40 10.55 -11.84 6.03
C ALA A 40 11.97 -11.51 5.53
N LEU A 41 12.09 -10.48 4.70
CA LEU A 41 13.36 -10.01 4.15
C LEU A 41 14.13 -9.06 5.09
N ARG A 42 13.60 -8.78 6.29
CA ARG A 42 14.18 -7.84 7.27
C ARG A 42 14.36 -6.40 6.76
N LEU A 43 13.68 -6.02 5.68
CA LEU A 43 13.69 -4.66 5.10
C LEU A 43 13.01 -3.59 5.97
N HIS A 44 12.31 -4.00 7.02
CA HIS A 44 11.69 -3.08 8.00
C HIS A 44 12.64 -2.76 9.16
N LYS A 45 13.79 -3.46 9.26
CA LYS A 45 14.77 -3.28 10.32
C LYS A 45 15.61 -2.03 10.06
N ASP A 46 16.18 -1.46 11.11
CA ASP A 46 17.10 -0.31 11.07
C ASP A 46 16.56 0.84 10.22
N ASN A 47 15.25 1.08 10.35
CA ASN A 47 14.55 2.22 9.77
C ASN A 47 14.61 2.26 8.22
N GLN A 48 14.41 1.11 7.57
CA GLN A 48 14.53 1.03 6.11
C GLN A 48 13.19 1.22 5.38
N VAL A 49 12.24 0.28 5.46
CA VAL A 49 10.99 0.33 4.67
C VAL A 49 9.73 0.30 5.54
N ARG A 50 8.80 1.23 5.29
CA ARG A 50 7.48 1.27 5.92
C ARG A 50 6.36 1.07 4.89
N ILE A 51 5.54 0.03 5.12
CA ILE A 51 4.35 -0.27 4.30
C ILE A 51 3.09 0.31 4.97
N ASN A 52 2.46 1.27 4.32
CA ASN A 52 1.28 1.99 4.81
C ASN A 52 0.06 1.76 3.92
N SER A 53 -1.11 1.96 4.51
CA SER A 53 -2.37 2.10 3.79
C SER A 53 -2.61 3.57 3.48
N ALA A 54 -3.27 3.85 2.37
CA ALA A 54 -3.67 5.18 1.95
C ALA A 54 -5.13 5.18 1.46
N GLY A 55 -5.73 6.36 1.48
CA GLY A 55 -6.99 6.63 0.77
C GLY A 55 -6.77 6.72 -0.75
N CYS A 56 -7.80 7.18 -1.46
CA CYS A 56 -7.74 7.36 -2.91
C CYS A 56 -6.59 8.28 -3.34
N LEU A 57 -5.72 7.79 -4.24
CA LEU A 57 -4.61 8.56 -4.83
C LEU A 57 -4.98 9.18 -6.19
N ASN A 58 -6.27 9.29 -6.49
CA ASN A 58 -6.83 9.89 -7.72
C ASN A 58 -6.37 9.22 -9.03
N ARG A 59 -5.98 7.95 -8.96
CA ARG A 59 -5.51 7.16 -10.10
C ARG A 59 -6.26 5.83 -10.23
N CYS A 60 -7.54 5.80 -9.84
CA CYS A 60 -8.38 4.60 -9.82
C CYS A 60 -8.41 3.85 -11.17
N ALA A 61 -8.36 4.56 -12.30
CA ALA A 61 -8.32 3.97 -13.64
C ALA A 61 -7.05 3.14 -13.93
N ARG A 62 -6.02 3.25 -13.08
CA ARG A 62 -4.79 2.43 -13.10
C ARG A 62 -4.61 1.65 -11.81
N GLY A 63 -5.69 1.43 -11.05
CA GLY A 63 -5.67 0.68 -9.81
C GLY A 63 -5.33 -0.80 -10.02
N PRO A 64 -4.84 -1.50 -8.98
CA PRO A 64 -4.52 -0.98 -7.64
C PRO A 64 -3.25 -0.10 -7.64
N VAL A 65 -3.25 0.98 -6.87
CA VAL A 65 -2.17 1.99 -6.84
C VAL A 65 -1.33 1.87 -5.56
N VAL A 66 -0.01 2.00 -5.72
CA VAL A 66 1.02 1.94 -4.67
C VAL A 66 1.93 3.18 -4.73
#